data_AF-A0A3C0XJD6-F1
#
_entry.id   AF-A0A3C0XJD6-F1
#
_cell.length_a   1.000
_cell.length_b   1.000
_cell.length_c   1.000
_cell.angle_alpha   90.00
_cell.angle_beta   90.00
_cell.angle_gamma   90.00
#
_symmetry.space_group_name_H-M   'P 1'
#
loop_
_entity.id
_entity.type
_entity.pdbx_description
1 polymer ?
#
loop_
_entity_poly.entity_id
_entity_poly.type
_entity_poly.pdbx_seq_one_letter_code
_entity_poly.pdbx_strand_id
1 'polypeptide(L)'
;MYRLVFPPGIVALAFVGMTRVSGPVFPVVELQARWVAAVFAGRAVLPEPGVMRREAERRIQAARAIGDDQMRVELLPYLDDIAGRIGAKPSLWRHPRLLISPVSARDYRPKLREP
;
A
#
# COMPACT_ATOMS: atom_id res chain seq x y z
N MET A 1 -7.40 8.96 7.02
CA MET A 1 -7.47 7.64 6.35
C MET A 1 -6.14 6.93 6.49
N TYR A 2 -6.12 5.74 7.07
CA TYR A 2 -4.91 4.93 7.20
C TYR A 2 -4.48 4.40 5.84
N ARG A 3 -3.25 4.77 5.43
CA ARG A 3 -2.69 4.45 4.10
C ARG A 3 -3.64 4.76 2.94
N LEU A 4 -4.52 5.73 3.12
CA LEU A 4 -5.55 6.12 2.15
C LEU A 4 -6.54 5.00 1.77
N VAL A 5 -6.69 3.97 2.62
CA VAL A 5 -7.61 2.84 2.39
C VAL A 5 -8.63 2.71 3.51
N PHE A 6 -8.17 2.63 4.76
CA PHE A 6 -9.05 2.32 5.89
C PHE A 6 -9.36 3.56 6.75
N PRO A 7 -10.63 3.87 7.05
CA PRO A 7 -10.98 4.81 8.10
C PRO A 7 -10.60 4.25 9.50
N PRO A 8 -9.88 5.01 10.35
CA PRO A 8 -9.57 4.55 11.71
C PRO A 8 -10.84 4.27 12.52
N GLY A 9 -10.93 3.08 13.12
CA GLY A 9 -12.05 2.68 13.99
C GLY A 9 -13.24 2.02 13.25
N ILE A 10 -13.21 1.90 11.92
CA ILE A 10 -14.22 1.17 11.16
C ILE A 10 -13.51 0.12 10.30
N VAL A 11 -13.44 -1.12 10.81
CA VAL A 11 -12.69 -2.21 10.15
C VAL A 11 -13.44 -2.88 9.00
N ALA A 12 -14.75 -2.67 8.90
CA ALA A 12 -15.61 -3.27 7.87
C ALA A 12 -15.74 -2.41 6.59
N LEU A 13 -15.08 -1.24 6.54
CA LEU A 13 -15.16 -0.31 5.41
C LEU A 13 -13.76 -0.03 4.88
N ALA A 14 -13.61 -0.03 3.56
CA ALA A 14 -12.37 0.33 2.90
C ALA A 14 -12.66 1.11 1.61
N PHE A 15 -11.74 2.01 1.27
CA PHE A 15 -11.77 2.79 0.03
C PHE A 15 -10.58 2.37 -0.85
N VAL A 16 -10.84 2.12 -2.12
CA VAL A 16 -9.82 1.75 -3.10
C VAL A 16 -9.72 2.87 -4.13
N GLY A 17 -8.49 3.25 -4.48
CA GLY A 17 -8.20 4.32 -5.44
C GLY A 17 -8.23 5.74 -4.88
N MET A 18 -8.37 5.91 -3.57
CA MET A 18 -8.35 7.21 -2.89
C MET A 18 -6.91 7.77 -2.76
N THR A 19 -6.14 7.73 -3.85
CA THR A 19 -4.72 8.08 -3.92
C THR A 19 -4.45 8.86 -5.20
N ARG A 20 -3.60 9.89 -5.12
CA ARG A 20 -3.02 10.53 -6.30
C ARG A 20 -1.59 10.01 -6.46
N VAL A 21 -1.25 9.47 -7.62
CA VAL A 21 0.08 8.90 -7.86
C VAL A 21 0.64 9.45 -9.16
N SER A 22 1.92 9.82 -9.14
CA SER A 22 2.66 10.09 -10.38
C SER A 22 3.17 8.76 -10.91
N GLY A 23 2.36 8.10 -11.73
CA GLY A 23 2.64 6.78 -12.28
C GLY A 23 1.37 6.00 -12.61
N PRO A 24 1.48 4.69 -12.94
CA PRO A 24 0.32 3.86 -13.21
C PRO A 24 -0.53 3.67 -11.95
N VAL A 25 -1.83 3.98 -12.06
CA VAL A 25 -2.79 3.82 -10.95
C VAL A 25 -3.24 2.37 -10.76
N PHE A 26 -3.26 1.56 -11.83
CA PHE A 26 -3.76 0.19 -11.78
C PHE A 26 -3.01 -0.72 -10.79
N PRO A 27 -1.66 -0.71 -10.71
CA PRO A 27 -0.93 -1.49 -9.71
C PRO A 27 -1.25 -1.07 -8.26
N VAL A 28 -1.53 0.23 -8.06
CA VAL A 28 -1.90 0.77 -6.74
C VAL A 28 -3.25 0.22 -6.31
N VAL A 29 -4.28 0.34 -7.16
CA VAL A 29 -5.62 -0.15 -6.82
C VAL A 29 -5.68 -1.68 -6.74
N GLU A 30 -4.90 -2.40 -7.54
CA GLU A 30 -4.78 -3.87 -7.44
C GLU A 30 -4.24 -4.27 -6.06
N LEU A 31 -3.13 -3.67 -5.62
CA LEU A 31 -2.55 -3.99 -4.31
C LEU A 31 -3.43 -3.57 -3.14
N GLN A 32 -4.09 -2.40 -3.23
CA GLN A 32 -5.08 -1.99 -2.24
C GLN A 32 -6.21 -3.01 -2.15
N ALA A 33 -6.80 -3.43 -3.28
CA ALA A 33 -7.87 -4.42 -3.30
C ALA A 33 -7.43 -5.77 -2.71
N ARG A 34 -6.21 -6.23 -3.02
CA ARG A 34 -5.64 -7.45 -2.43
C ARG A 34 -5.47 -7.34 -0.91
N TRP A 35 -5.00 -6.19 -0.42
CA TRP A 35 -4.86 -5.95 1.02
C TRP A 35 -6.22 -5.86 1.71
N VAL A 36 -7.19 -5.16 1.13
CA VAL A 36 -8.57 -5.09 1.64
C VAL A 36 -9.18 -6.48 1.74
N ALA A 37 -9.08 -7.29 0.69
CA ALA A 37 -9.57 -8.66 0.70
C ALA A 37 -8.87 -9.52 1.75
N ALA A 38 -7.57 -9.33 1.99
CA ALA A 38 -6.84 -10.04 3.05
C ALA A 38 -7.31 -9.64 4.45
N VAL A 39 -7.58 -8.34 4.68
CA VAL A 39 -8.11 -7.84 5.97
C VAL A 39 -9.51 -8.39 6.22
N PHE A 40 -10.41 -8.29 5.25
CA PHE A 40 -11.78 -8.80 5.40
C PHE A 40 -11.84 -10.32 5.54
N ALA A 41 -10.88 -11.05 4.96
CA ALA A 41 -10.74 -12.49 5.15
C ALA A 41 -10.00 -12.88 6.45
N GLY A 42 -9.62 -11.93 7.31
CA GLY A 42 -8.89 -12.21 8.55
C GLY A 42 -7.44 -12.68 8.35
N ARG A 43 -6.89 -12.56 7.13
CA ARG A 43 -5.52 -12.97 6.78
C ARG A 43 -4.48 -11.85 6.94
N ALA A 44 -4.93 -10.61 7.12
CA ALA A 44 -4.11 -9.46 7.45
C ALA A 44 -4.76 -8.65 8.57
N VAL A 45 -3.97 -8.12 9.49
CA VAL A 45 -4.46 -7.39 10.67
C VAL A 45 -4.19 -5.91 10.51
N LEU A 46 -5.19 -5.08 10.80
CA LEU A 46 -5.02 -3.64 10.91
C LEU A 46 -4.44 -3.30 12.29
N PRO A 47 -3.56 -2.29 12.39
CA PRO A 47 -3.09 -1.84 13.69
C PRO A 47 -4.23 -1.19 14.48
N GLU A 48 -4.01 -0.99 15.78
CA GLU A 48 -4.96 -0.32 16.67
C GLU A 48 -5.41 1.04 16.11
N PRO A 49 -6.69 1.44 16.29
CA PRO A 49 -7.23 2.69 15.73
C PRO A 49 -6.43 3.94 16.11
N GLY A 50 -5.84 3.98 17.30
CA GLY A 50 -4.98 5.08 17.73
C GLY A 50 -3.69 5.20 16.91
N VAL A 51 -3.09 4.06 16.52
CA VAL A 51 -1.91 4.02 15.63
C VAL A 51 -2.30 4.48 14.23
N MET A 52 -3.44 3.99 13.72
CA MET A 52 -3.96 4.38 12.41
C MET A 52 -4.18 5.89 12.31
N ARG A 53 -4.76 6.50 13.35
CA ARG A 53 -5.02 7.93 13.44
C ARG A 53 -3.72 8.74 13.43
N ARG A 54 -2.75 8.37 14.27
CA ARG A 54 -1.42 9.02 14.32
C ARG A 54 -0.68 8.95 12.99
N GLU A 55 -0.73 7.81 12.28
CA GLU A 55 -0.13 7.72 10.94
C GLU A 55 -0.85 8.59 9.91
N ALA A 56 -2.18 8.64 9.94
CA ALA A 56 -2.95 9.50 9.05
C ALA A 56 -2.65 10.98 9.31
N GLU A 57 -2.60 11.41 10.56
CA GLU A 57 -2.26 12.79 10.95
C GLU A 57 -0.85 13.16 10.53
N ARG A 58 0.14 12.28 10.78
CA ARG A 58 1.54 12.50 10.34
C ARG A 58 1.63 12.73 8.84
N ARG A 59 0.88 11.97 8.05
CA ARG A 59 0.82 12.15 6.59
C ARG A 59 0.24 13.50 6.19
N ILE A 60 -0.84 13.93 6.84
CA ILE A 60 -1.47 15.24 6.57
C ILE A 60 -0.50 16.37 6.94
N GLN A 61 0.16 16.28 8.09
CA GLN A 61 1.13 17.27 8.55
C GLN A 61 2.34 17.35 7.62
N ALA A 62 2.88 16.20 7.19
CA ALA A 62 4.00 16.15 6.26
C ALA A 62 3.65 16.82 4.93
N ALA A 63 2.48 16.51 4.35
CA ALA A 63 2.02 17.14 3.12
C ALA A 63 1.84 18.67 3.28
N ARG A 64 1.20 19.11 4.38
CA ARG A 64 1.03 20.54 4.68
C ARG A 64 2.35 21.29 4.83
N ALA A 65 3.35 20.69 5.46
CA ALA A 65 4.65 21.33 5.70
C ALA A 65 5.39 21.70 4.40
N ILE A 66 5.12 20.96 3.31
CA ILE A 66 5.72 21.21 1.98
C ILE A 66 4.72 21.77 0.96
N GLY A 67 3.50 22.11 1.39
CA GLY A 67 2.44 22.61 0.50
C GLY A 67 1.94 21.59 -0.54
N ASP A 68 1.99 20.30 -0.22
CA ASP A 68 1.63 19.20 -1.11
C ASP A 68 0.23 18.61 -0.81
N ASP A 69 -0.28 17.80 -1.73
CA ASP A 69 -1.54 17.07 -1.63
C ASP A 69 -1.39 15.85 -0.70
N GLN A 70 -2.15 15.82 0.40
CA GLN A 70 -2.17 14.70 1.35
C GLN A 70 -2.50 13.33 0.71
N MET A 71 -3.17 13.32 -0.45
CA MET A 71 -3.48 12.12 -1.20
C MET A 71 -2.34 11.67 -2.12
N ARG A 72 -1.30 12.50 -2.34
CA ARG A 72 -0.18 12.21 -3.22
C ARG A 72 0.75 11.15 -2.62
N VAL A 73 0.98 10.07 -3.34
CA VAL A 73 1.91 9.00 -2.96
C VAL A 73 3.01 8.84 -4.01
N GLU A 74 4.21 8.55 -3.54
CA GLU A 74 5.26 8.02 -4.39
C GLU A 74 4.96 6.54 -4.70
N LEU A 75 5.04 6.18 -5.99
CA LEU A 75 4.58 4.87 -6.48
C LEU A 75 5.27 3.70 -5.77
N LEU A 76 6.60 3.60 -5.88
CA LEU A 76 7.33 2.42 -5.37
C LEU A 76 7.26 2.29 -3.84
N PRO A 77 7.51 3.35 -3.04
CA PRO A 77 7.39 3.26 -1.58
C PRO A 77 5.97 2.86 -1.14
N TYR A 78 4.94 3.35 -1.84
CA TYR A 78 3.57 2.99 -1.52
C TYR A 78 3.23 1.54 -1.87
N LEU A 79 3.63 1.07 -3.06
CA LEU A 79 3.44 -0.34 -3.44
C LEU A 79 4.17 -1.27 -2.47
N ASP A 80 5.40 -0.95 -2.08
CA ASP A 80 6.19 -1.71 -1.10
C ASP A 80 5.52 -1.77 0.28
N ASP A 81 4.97 -0.66 0.77
CA ASP A 81 4.25 -0.63 2.05
C ASP A 81 2.99 -1.49 2.01
N ILE A 82 2.15 -1.34 0.99
CA ILE A 82 0.92 -2.15 0.86
C ILE A 82 1.27 -3.63 0.65
N ALA A 83 2.25 -3.94 -0.19
CA ALA A 83 2.68 -5.31 -0.43
C ALA A 83 3.30 -5.97 0.81
N GLY A 84 4.05 -5.21 1.62
CA GLY A 84 4.62 -5.71 2.87
C GLY A 84 3.55 -6.23 3.84
N ARG A 85 2.38 -5.59 3.88
CA ARG A 85 1.25 -5.97 4.76
C ARG A 85 0.59 -7.29 4.40
N ILE A 86 0.80 -7.75 3.18
CA ILE A 86 0.27 -9.03 2.68
C ILE A 86 1.39 -10.00 2.28
N GLY A 87 2.63 -9.74 2.71
CA GLY A 87 3.78 -10.60 2.40
C GLY A 87 4.13 -10.69 0.90
N ALA A 88 3.70 -9.72 0.10
CA ALA A 88 3.89 -9.69 -1.35
C ALA A 88 4.99 -8.74 -1.82
N LYS A 89 5.74 -8.13 -0.88
CA LYS A 89 6.84 -7.22 -1.22
C LYS A 89 7.98 -8.01 -1.87
N PRO A 90 8.49 -7.60 -3.05
CA PRO A 90 9.59 -8.29 -3.70
C PRO A 90 10.87 -8.24 -2.84
N SER A 91 11.58 -9.36 -2.79
CA SER A 91 12.86 -9.45 -2.09
C SER A 91 14.00 -9.17 -3.05
N LEU A 92 14.79 -8.12 -2.78
CA LEU A 92 15.98 -7.76 -3.57
C LEU A 92 17.00 -8.91 -3.61
N TRP A 93 17.18 -9.63 -2.50
CA TRP A 93 18.09 -10.78 -2.41
C TRP A 93 17.68 -11.92 -3.33
N ARG A 94 16.37 -12.16 -3.49
CA ARG A 94 15.86 -13.22 -4.38
C ARG A 94 15.82 -12.76 -5.85
N HIS A 95 15.79 -11.46 -6.08
CA HIS A 95 15.62 -10.86 -7.41
C HIS A 95 16.59 -9.68 -7.60
N PRO A 96 17.91 -9.94 -7.74
CA PRO A 96 18.92 -8.88 -7.87
C PRO A 96 18.68 -7.96 -9.08
N ARG A 97 17.96 -8.43 -10.11
CA ARG A 97 17.54 -7.62 -11.26
C ARG A 97 16.78 -6.35 -10.86
N LEU A 98 16.11 -6.33 -9.71
CA LEU A 98 15.35 -5.18 -9.24
C LEU A 98 16.22 -3.95 -8.91
N LEU A 99 17.54 -4.13 -8.77
CA LEU A 99 18.49 -3.03 -8.55
C LEU A 99 18.83 -2.29 -9.85
N ILE A 100 18.68 -2.93 -11.01
CA ILE A 100 19.20 -2.46 -12.30
C ILE A 100 18.12 -2.35 -13.38
N SER A 101 16.91 -2.83 -13.11
CA SER A 101 15.80 -2.89 -14.07
C SER A 101 14.61 -2.07 -13.55
N PRO A 102 13.78 -1.50 -14.45
CA PRO A 102 12.48 -0.96 -14.06
C PRO A 102 11.67 -2.00 -13.26
N VAL A 103 11.11 -1.56 -12.14
CA VAL A 103 10.21 -2.36 -11.31
C VAL A 103 8.81 -2.36 -11.92
N SER A 104 8.22 -3.53 -12.07
CA SER A 104 6.90 -3.73 -12.66
C SER A 104 5.89 -4.17 -11.60
N ALA A 105 4.60 -3.92 -11.85
CA ALA A 105 3.51 -4.47 -11.05
C ALA A 105 3.57 -6.00 -10.91
N ARG A 106 4.12 -6.70 -11.92
CA ARG A 106 4.32 -8.16 -11.89
C ARG A 106 5.23 -8.61 -10.75
N ASP A 107 6.18 -7.77 -10.32
CA ASP A 107 7.12 -8.11 -9.26
C ASP A 107 6.45 -8.23 -7.88
N TYR A 108 5.24 -7.68 -7.72
CA TYR A 108 4.42 -7.74 -6.50
C TYR A 108 3.40 -8.88 -6.51
N ARG A 109 3.41 -9.74 -7.53
CA ARG A 109 2.57 -10.95 -7.56
C ARG A 109 3.38 -12.13 -7.05
N PRO A 110 2.88 -12.90 -6.06
CA PRO A 110 3.51 -14.16 -5.73
C PRO A 110 3.54 -15.03 -6.99
N LYS A 111 4.70 -15.59 -7.31
CA LYS A 111 4.78 -16.64 -8.33
C LYS A 111 3.93 -17.78 -7.79
N LEU A 112 2.81 -18.08 -8.45
CA LEU A 112 2.07 -19.30 -8.21
C LEU A 112 3.10 -20.43 -8.29
N ARG A 113 3.21 -21.25 -7.24
CA ARG A 113 3.85 -22.56 -7.41
C ARG A 113 2.92 -23.27 -8.39
N GLU A 114 3.38 -23.51 -9.60
CA GLU A 114 2.68 -24.46 -10.46
C GLU A 114 2.65 -25.82 -9.72
N PRO A 115 1.53 -26.55 -9.79
CA PRO A 115 1.39 -27.84 -9.12
C PRO A 115 2.44 -28.85 -9.58
#